data_AF-A0A1M4WTR4-F1
#
_entry.id   AF-A0A1M4WTR4-F1
#
_cell.length_a   1.000
_cell.length_b   1.000
_cell.length_c   1.000
_cell.angle_alpha   90.00
_cell.angle_beta   90.00
_cell.angle_gamma   90.00
#
_symmetry.space_group_name_H-M   'P 1'
#
loop_
_entity.id
_entity.type
_entity.pdbx_description
1 polymer ?
#
loop_
_entity_poly.entity_id
_entity_poly.type
_entity_poly.pdbx_seq_one_letter_code
_entity_poly.pdbx_strand_id
1 'polypeptide(L)'
;MTIYQIIFMTVIGALIGWFTNYLAIEMLFRPLRPVTIPLLNYQVIGLIPKRRAELAKKIGEVVQEELVSIEEILDKFIENQQRDEIIRQIKFKISRIVSEKLPGILSAFKPMVLRYIDDIVDAEFDKFIDDLNENFFKKIGQGINVASMVEEKINQFDIKKLEELIIKVANKELKGIIILGGILGLIIGFIQAVIVSYF
;
A
#
# COMPACT_ATOMS: atom_id res chain seq x y z
N MET A 1 45.09 -17.69 30.24
CA MET A 1 44.91 -16.81 29.06
C MET A 1 45.36 -15.40 29.42
N THR A 2 46.06 -14.67 28.55
CA THR A 2 46.44 -13.27 28.82
C THR A 2 45.26 -12.33 28.56
N ILE A 3 45.18 -11.20 29.26
CA ILE A 3 44.12 -10.18 29.09
C ILE A 3 43.95 -9.77 27.61
N TYR A 4 45.07 -9.68 26.88
CA TYR A 4 45.10 -9.34 25.46
C TYR A 4 44.36 -10.38 24.59
N GLN A 5 44.46 -11.66 24.93
CA GLN A 5 43.77 -12.73 24.18
C GLN A 5 42.26 -12.66 24.38
N ILE A 6 41.79 -12.31 25.59
CA ILE A 6 40.36 -12.21 25.91
C ILE A 6 39.73 -11.05 25.14
N ILE A 7 40.40 -9.89 25.16
CA ILE A 7 39.98 -8.70 24.41
C ILE A 7 39.96 -9.02 22.92
N PHE A 8 41.01 -9.68 22.40
CA PHE A 8 41.09 -10.05 20.99
C PHE A 8 39.93 -10.96 20.55
N MET A 9 39.65 -12.04 21.28
CA MET A 9 38.54 -12.95 20.95
C MET A 9 37.17 -12.25 21.01
N THR A 10 36.96 -11.38 21.99
CA THR A 10 35.72 -10.61 22.15
C THR A 10 35.50 -9.65 20.97
N VAL A 11 36.56 -8.93 20.55
CA VAL A 11 36.51 -8.00 19.42
C VAL A 11 36.30 -8.75 18.11
N ILE A 12 36.99 -9.88 17.89
CA ILE A 12 36.78 -10.71 16.70
C ILE A 12 35.36 -11.25 16.64
N GLY A 13 34.81 -11.71 17.77
CA GLY A 13 33.40 -12.12 17.85
C GLY A 13 32.44 -11.00 17.42
N ALA A 14 32.64 -9.79 17.93
CA ALA A 14 31.84 -8.61 17.55
C ALA A 14 31.96 -8.28 16.06
N LEU A 15 33.17 -8.32 15.50
CA LEU A 15 33.42 -8.06 14.08
C LEU A 15 32.77 -9.11 13.18
N ILE A 16 32.89 -10.40 13.52
CA ILE A 16 32.26 -11.49 12.76
C ILE A 16 30.74 -11.36 12.82
N GLY A 17 30.16 -11.09 13.99
CA GLY A 17 28.71 -10.93 14.15
C GLY A 17 28.17 -9.73 13.36
N TRP A 18 28.88 -8.60 13.40
CA TRP A 18 28.53 -7.41 12.60
C TRP A 18 28.64 -7.68 11.10
N PHE A 19 29.78 -8.23 10.65
CA PHE A 19 30.06 -8.48 9.23
C PHE A 19 29.11 -9.52 8.63
N THR A 20 28.83 -10.61 9.36
CA THR A 20 27.96 -11.68 8.88
C THR A 20 26.52 -11.18 8.74
N ASN A 21 26.00 -10.41 9.71
CA ASN A 21 24.65 -9.85 9.59
C ASN A 21 24.57 -8.79 8.48
N TYR A 22 25.62 -7.98 8.30
CA TYR A 22 25.70 -7.06 7.16
C TYR A 22 25.63 -7.81 5.83
N LEU A 23 26.42 -8.88 5.67
CA LEU A 23 26.43 -9.69 4.46
C LEU A 23 25.09 -10.38 4.21
N ALA A 24 24.47 -10.94 5.26
CA ALA A 24 23.17 -11.60 5.15
C ALA A 24 22.08 -10.63 4.67
N ILE A 25 22.08 -9.40 5.19
CA ILE A 25 21.16 -8.37 4.73
C ILE A 25 21.43 -7.99 3.28
N GLU A 26 22.70 -7.78 2.91
CA GLU A 26 23.06 -7.48 1.51
C GLU A 26 22.59 -8.60 0.56
N MET A 27 22.70 -9.87 0.97
CA MET A 27 22.26 -11.05 0.21
C MET A 27 20.73 -11.16 0.05
N LEU A 28 19.93 -10.50 0.90
CA LEU A 28 18.47 -10.45 0.70
C LEU A 28 18.11 -9.59 -0.52
N PHE A 29 18.87 -8.52 -0.77
CA PHE A 29 18.60 -7.55 -1.83
C PHE A 29 19.41 -7.83 -3.11
N ARG A 30 20.67 -8.25 -2.98
CA ARG A 30 21.58 -8.51 -4.11
C ARG A 30 21.95 -9.99 -4.22
N PRO A 31 22.25 -10.50 -5.44
CA PRO A 31 22.25 -9.80 -6.72
C PRO A 31 20.84 -9.66 -7.33
N LEU A 32 20.61 -8.58 -8.08
CA LEU A 32 19.31 -8.25 -8.71
C LEU A 32 18.98 -9.11 -9.93
N ARG A 33 20.02 -9.68 -10.54
CA ARG A 33 19.92 -10.58 -11.67
C ARG A 33 20.56 -11.91 -11.25
N PRO A 34 20.03 -13.05 -11.74
CA PRO A 34 20.61 -14.35 -11.41
C PRO A 34 22.05 -14.41 -11.89
N VAL A 35 22.97 -14.67 -10.96
CA VAL A 35 24.39 -14.88 -11.25
C VAL A 35 24.68 -16.36 -11.07
N THR A 36 25.24 -16.99 -12.11
CA THR A 36 25.61 -18.41 -12.04
C THR A 36 27.00 -18.53 -11.45
N ILE A 37 27.16 -19.37 -10.43
CA ILE A 37 28.47 -19.71 -9.88
C ILE A 37 29.07 -20.82 -10.76
N PRO A 38 30.15 -20.55 -11.53
CA PRO A 38 30.70 -21.50 -12.51
C PRO A 38 31.27 -22.78 -11.86
N LEU A 39 31.68 -22.73 -10.58
CA LEU A 39 32.17 -23.89 -9.85
C LEU A 39 31.07 -24.87 -9.40
N LEU A 40 29.86 -24.37 -9.12
CA LEU A 40 28.79 -25.14 -8.49
C LEU A 40 27.58 -25.35 -9.42
N ASN A 41 27.59 -24.77 -10.63
CA ASN A 41 26.47 -24.71 -11.57
C ASN A 41 25.13 -24.29 -10.92
N TYR A 42 25.20 -23.41 -9.91
CA TYR A 42 24.06 -22.94 -9.14
C TYR A 42 23.84 -21.44 -9.35
N GLN A 43 22.59 -21.03 -9.50
CA GLN A 43 22.22 -19.63 -9.71
C GLN A 43 21.85 -18.95 -8.40
N VAL A 44 22.54 -17.87 -8.07
CA VAL A 44 22.29 -17.05 -6.89
C VAL A 44 21.56 -15.77 -7.30
N ILE A 45 20.49 -15.46 -6.58
CA ILE A 45 19.69 -14.25 -6.71
C ILE A 45 19.26 -13.81 -5.31
N GLY A 46 19.15 -12.51 -5.08
CA GLY A 46 18.62 -11.98 -3.82
C GLY A 46 17.21 -12.51 -3.53
N LEU A 47 16.89 -12.72 -2.26
CA LEU A 47 15.61 -13.29 -1.85
C LEU A 47 14.41 -12.39 -2.24
N ILE A 48 14.57 -11.07 -2.10
CA ILE A 48 13.51 -10.09 -2.41
C ILE A 48 13.24 -10.04 -3.93
N PRO A 49 14.25 -9.86 -4.82
CA PRO A 49 14.05 -9.97 -6.26
C PRO A 49 13.39 -11.28 -6.69
N LYS A 50 13.76 -12.41 -6.05
CA LYS A 50 13.22 -13.75 -6.37
C LYS A 50 11.71 -13.86 -6.12
N ARG A 51 11.18 -13.17 -5.12
CA ARG A 51 9.75 -13.21 -4.72
C ARG A 51 8.93 -12.03 -5.26
N ARG A 52 9.49 -11.22 -6.17
CA ARG A 52 8.83 -10.02 -6.69
C ARG A 52 7.42 -10.27 -7.24
N ALA A 53 7.24 -11.29 -8.09
CA ALA A 53 5.94 -11.58 -8.69
C ALA A 53 4.89 -11.97 -7.65
N GLU A 54 5.30 -12.76 -6.64
CA GLU A 54 4.45 -13.14 -5.51
C GLU A 54 4.03 -11.92 -4.68
N LEU A 55 4.97 -11.01 -4.39
CA LEU A 55 4.71 -9.76 -3.69
C LEU A 55 3.76 -8.85 -4.49
N ALA A 56 3.96 -8.71 -5.79
CA ALA A 56 3.11 -7.90 -6.67
C ALA A 56 1.66 -8.38 -6.64
N LYS A 57 1.46 -9.70 -6.78
CA LYS A 57 0.16 -10.35 -6.71
C LYS A 57 -0.51 -10.12 -5.34
N LYS A 58 0.20 -10.37 -4.25
CA LYS A 58 -0.32 -10.21 -2.88
C LYS A 58 -0.69 -8.76 -2.57
N ILE A 59 0.11 -7.80 -3.00
CA ILE A 59 -0.21 -6.37 -2.84
C ILE A 59 -1.44 -6.01 -3.67
N GLY A 60 -1.55 -6.52 -4.90
CA GLY A 60 -2.73 -6.33 -5.74
C GLY A 60 -4.01 -6.86 -5.09
N GLU A 61 -3.96 -8.09 -4.54
CA GLU A 61 -5.07 -8.72 -3.80
C GLU A 61 -5.53 -7.84 -2.63
N VAL A 62 -4.60 -7.39 -1.78
CA VAL A 62 -4.92 -6.52 -0.62
C VAL A 62 -5.52 -5.18 -1.05
N VAL A 63 -4.96 -4.53 -2.08
CA VAL A 63 -5.50 -3.25 -2.57
C VAL A 63 -6.91 -3.43 -3.14
N GLN A 64 -7.18 -4.55 -3.81
CA GLN A 64 -8.53 -4.84 -4.31
C GLN A 64 -9.53 -5.04 -3.18
N GLU A 65 -9.19 -5.78 -2.12
CA GLU A 65 -10.06 -5.97 -0.96
C GLU A 65 -10.37 -4.64 -0.24
N GLU A 66 -9.36 -3.78 -0.08
CA GLU A 66 -9.54 -2.45 0.51
C GLU A 66 -10.43 -1.54 -0.35
N LEU A 67 -10.34 -1.64 -1.69
CA LEU A 67 -11.20 -0.86 -2.60
C LEU A 67 -12.65 -1.33 -2.60
N VAL A 68 -12.90 -2.65 -2.54
CA VAL A 68 -14.25 -3.20 -2.38
C VAL A 68 -14.87 -2.69 -1.06
N SER A 69 -14.07 -2.56 -0.01
CA SER A 69 -14.52 -1.98 1.26
C SER A 69 -14.95 -0.51 1.13
N ILE A 70 -14.34 0.27 0.22
CA ILE A 70 -14.75 1.66 -0.06
C ILE A 70 -16.09 1.69 -0.80
N GLU A 71 -16.35 0.75 -1.71
CA GLU A 71 -17.65 0.61 -2.39
C GLU A 71 -18.77 0.38 -1.35
N GLU A 72 -18.55 -0.52 -0.39
CA GLU A 72 -19.49 -0.76 0.71
C GLU A 72 -19.70 0.48 1.61
N ILE A 73 -18.64 1.27 1.84
CA ILE A 73 -18.74 2.53 2.59
C ILE A 73 -19.56 3.56 1.82
N LEU A 74 -19.41 3.65 0.50
CA LEU A 74 -20.18 4.55 -0.36
C LEU A 74 -21.65 4.14 -0.46
N ASP A 75 -21.94 2.83 -0.52
CA ASP A 75 -23.31 2.31 -0.49
C ASP A 75 -24.01 2.71 0.83
N LYS A 76 -23.30 2.62 1.96
CA LYS A 76 -23.81 3.09 3.26
C LYS A 76 -23.90 4.61 3.36
N PHE A 77 -23.01 5.33 2.69
CA PHE A 77 -23.06 6.80 2.64
C PHE A 77 -24.32 7.30 1.93
N ILE A 78 -24.86 6.54 0.98
CA ILE A 78 -26.13 6.84 0.26
C ILE A 78 -27.36 6.27 1.02
N GLU A 79 -27.23 6.00 2.32
CA GLU A 79 -28.41 5.74 3.18
C GLU A 79 -29.31 6.99 3.30
N ASN A 80 -30.58 6.73 3.64
CA ASN A 80 -31.71 7.68 3.58
C ASN A 80 -31.41 9.10 4.08
N GLN A 81 -30.60 9.27 5.14
CA GLN A 81 -30.29 10.58 5.70
C GLN A 81 -29.51 11.49 4.73
N GLN A 82 -28.69 10.91 3.85
CA GLN A 82 -27.91 11.67 2.88
C GLN A 82 -28.66 11.93 1.58
N ARG A 83 -29.57 11.03 1.21
CA ARG A 83 -30.45 11.21 0.05
C ARG A 83 -31.23 12.52 0.16
N ASP A 84 -31.84 12.77 1.31
CA ASP A 84 -32.60 14.00 1.58
C ASP A 84 -31.74 15.27 1.47
N GLU A 85 -30.48 15.21 1.92
CA GLU A 85 -29.58 16.35 1.82
C GLU A 85 -29.15 16.62 0.38
N ILE A 86 -28.90 15.58 -0.41
CA ILE A 86 -28.57 15.71 -1.84
C ILE A 86 -29.78 16.27 -2.61
N ILE A 87 -31.00 15.79 -2.33
CA ILE A 87 -32.25 16.33 -2.91
C ILE A 87 -32.37 17.82 -2.60
N ARG A 88 -32.20 18.22 -1.33
CA ARG A 88 -32.25 19.62 -0.91
C ARG A 88 -31.23 20.48 -1.66
N GLN A 89 -29.98 20.01 -1.77
CA GLN A 89 -28.90 20.72 -2.48
C GLN A 89 -29.22 20.91 -3.96
N ILE A 90 -29.75 19.88 -4.62
CA ILE A 90 -30.13 19.92 -6.03
C ILE A 90 -31.31 20.86 -6.26
N LYS A 91 -32.38 20.74 -5.47
CA LYS A 91 -33.53 21.65 -5.51
C LYS A 91 -33.11 23.10 -5.33
N PHE A 92 -32.25 23.37 -4.34
CA PHE A 92 -31.73 24.71 -4.09
C PHE A 92 -30.93 25.25 -5.28
N LYS A 93 -30.04 24.43 -5.87
CA LYS A 93 -29.21 24.85 -7.00
C LYS A 93 -30.03 25.06 -8.27
N ILE A 94 -31.02 24.21 -8.54
CA ILE A 94 -31.94 24.38 -9.67
C ILE A 94 -32.81 25.62 -9.45
N SER A 95 -33.39 25.80 -8.27
CA SER A 95 -34.21 26.97 -7.92
C SER A 95 -33.43 28.29 -8.11
N ARG A 96 -32.14 28.27 -7.76
CA ARG A 96 -31.22 29.39 -8.00
C ARG A 96 -30.98 29.64 -9.48
N ILE A 97 -30.67 28.61 -10.27
CA ILE A 97 -30.45 28.72 -11.72
C ILE A 97 -31.71 29.26 -12.41
N VAL A 98 -32.88 28.71 -12.08
CA VAL A 98 -34.19 29.16 -12.59
C VAL A 98 -34.42 30.62 -12.20
N SER A 99 -34.05 31.02 -10.98
CA SER A 99 -34.19 32.39 -10.49
C SER A 99 -33.26 33.39 -11.14
N GLU A 100 -32.03 33.00 -11.46
CA GLU A 100 -30.99 33.87 -12.01
C GLU A 100 -31.03 33.94 -13.55
N LYS A 101 -31.45 32.85 -14.22
CA LYS A 101 -31.43 32.75 -15.69
C LYS A 101 -32.76 33.00 -16.38
N LEU A 102 -33.89 32.98 -15.67
CA LEU A 102 -35.17 33.30 -16.30
C LEU A 102 -35.27 34.80 -16.60
N PRO A 103 -35.53 35.20 -17.87
CA PRO A 103 -35.79 36.59 -18.23
C PRO A 103 -36.98 37.16 -17.45
N GLY A 104 -36.92 38.44 -17.07
CA GLY A 104 -37.96 39.10 -16.26
C GLY A 104 -39.38 39.03 -16.83
N ILE A 105 -39.54 38.84 -18.15
CA ILE A 105 -40.85 38.69 -18.82
C ILE A 105 -41.56 37.37 -18.49
N LEU A 106 -40.81 36.36 -18.02
CA LEU A 106 -41.34 35.05 -17.60
C LEU A 106 -41.44 34.92 -16.08
N SER A 107 -41.21 36.00 -15.33
CA SER A 107 -41.27 36.03 -13.87
C SER A 107 -42.64 35.57 -13.31
N ALA A 108 -43.73 35.84 -14.04
CA ALA A 108 -45.08 35.37 -13.71
C ALA A 108 -45.22 33.84 -13.74
N PHE A 109 -44.43 33.14 -14.56
CA PHE A 109 -44.43 31.68 -14.66
C PHE A 109 -43.40 31.01 -13.74
N LYS A 110 -42.53 31.78 -13.10
CA LYS A 110 -41.46 31.28 -12.23
C LYS A 110 -41.97 30.34 -11.11
N PRO A 111 -43.07 30.63 -10.38
CA PRO A 111 -43.58 29.71 -9.36
C PRO A 111 -44.07 28.39 -9.96
N MET A 112 -44.63 28.44 -11.17
CA MET A 112 -45.14 27.26 -11.88
C MET A 112 -43.99 26.36 -12.33
N VAL A 113 -42.91 26.94 -12.87
CA VAL A 113 -41.70 26.22 -13.26
C VAL A 113 -41.00 25.62 -12.06
N LEU A 114 -40.87 26.37 -10.96
CA LEU A 114 -40.25 25.86 -9.73
C LEU A 114 -41.03 24.67 -9.16
N ARG A 115 -42.36 24.75 -9.10
CA ARG A 115 -43.20 23.64 -8.64
C ARG A 115 -43.08 22.41 -9.53
N TYR A 116 -43.11 22.61 -10.85
CA TYR A 116 -42.96 21.52 -11.81
C TYR A 116 -41.61 20.81 -11.69
N ILE A 117 -40.53 21.57 -11.45
CA ILE A 117 -39.21 20.97 -11.24
C ILE A 117 -39.13 20.27 -9.87
N ASP A 118 -39.69 20.85 -8.82
CA ASP A 118 -39.74 20.19 -7.50
C ASP A 118 -40.47 18.84 -7.59
N ASP A 119 -41.63 18.81 -8.26
CA ASP A 119 -42.43 17.60 -8.47
C ASP A 119 -41.65 16.54 -9.29
N ILE A 120 -40.89 16.96 -10.32
CA ILE A 120 -40.05 16.05 -11.12
C ILE A 120 -38.89 15.51 -10.30
N VAL A 121 -38.20 16.39 -9.56
CA VAL A 121 -37.05 15.98 -8.74
C VAL A 121 -37.52 15.00 -7.68
N ASP A 122 -38.63 15.25 -6.97
CA ASP A 122 -39.14 14.31 -5.97
C ASP A 122 -39.56 12.96 -6.60
N ALA A 123 -40.15 12.96 -7.79
CA ALA A 123 -40.65 11.74 -8.42
C ALA A 123 -39.58 10.87 -9.09
N GLU A 124 -38.50 11.48 -9.61
CA GLU A 124 -37.47 10.79 -10.39
C GLU A 124 -36.13 10.65 -9.64
N PHE A 125 -35.88 11.43 -8.59
CA PHE A 125 -34.59 11.39 -7.90
C PHE A 125 -34.35 10.07 -7.16
N ASP A 126 -35.38 9.52 -6.52
CA ASP A 126 -35.28 8.22 -5.84
C ASP A 126 -34.90 7.11 -6.82
N LYS A 127 -35.57 7.08 -7.98
CA LYS A 127 -35.26 6.12 -9.06
C LYS A 127 -33.86 6.32 -9.62
N PHE A 128 -33.43 7.57 -9.79
CA PHE A 128 -32.09 7.88 -10.26
C PHE A 128 -31.01 7.40 -9.30
N ILE A 129 -31.20 7.59 -7.98
CA ILE A 129 -30.26 7.11 -6.96
C ILE A 129 -30.24 5.57 -6.91
N ASP A 130 -31.39 4.92 -6.98
CA ASP A 130 -31.45 3.46 -6.97
C ASP A 130 -30.80 2.86 -8.23
N ASP A 131 -31.01 3.47 -9.40
CA ASP A 131 -30.35 3.08 -10.67
C ASP A 131 -28.83 3.32 -10.63
N LEU A 132 -28.39 4.44 -10.06
CA LEU A 132 -26.96 4.68 -9.80
C LEU A 132 -26.39 3.61 -8.87
N ASN A 133 -27.09 3.23 -7.80
CA ASN A 133 -26.61 2.21 -6.88
C ASN A 133 -26.49 0.83 -7.55
N GLU A 134 -27.54 0.37 -8.22
CA GLU A 134 -27.56 -0.99 -8.80
C GLU A 134 -26.66 -1.13 -10.03
N ASN A 135 -26.57 -0.11 -10.89
CA ASN A 135 -25.93 -0.24 -12.20
C ASN A 135 -24.55 0.39 -12.29
N PHE A 136 -24.26 1.45 -11.52
CA PHE A 136 -22.97 2.13 -11.59
C PHE A 136 -21.93 1.46 -10.69
N PHE A 137 -22.25 1.28 -9.40
CA PHE A 137 -21.30 0.67 -8.46
C PHE A 137 -21.04 -0.80 -8.78
N LYS A 138 -22.07 -1.55 -9.19
CA LYS A 138 -21.93 -2.94 -9.65
C LYS A 138 -21.03 -3.07 -10.88
N LYS A 139 -21.09 -2.12 -11.82
CA LYS A 139 -20.20 -2.09 -13.00
C LYS A 139 -18.77 -1.71 -12.64
N ILE A 140 -18.57 -0.86 -11.64
CA ILE A 140 -17.23 -0.52 -11.13
C ILE A 140 -16.60 -1.74 -10.46
N GLY A 141 -17.30 -2.37 -9.50
CA GLY A 141 -16.80 -3.53 -8.76
C GLY A 141 -16.56 -4.75 -9.64
N GLN A 142 -17.34 -4.94 -10.72
CA GLN A 142 -17.18 -6.08 -11.64
C GLN A 142 -16.27 -5.79 -12.84
N GLY A 143 -16.17 -4.53 -13.28
CA GLY A 143 -15.44 -4.15 -14.49
C GLY A 143 -13.98 -3.80 -14.25
N ILE A 144 -13.60 -3.48 -13.01
CA ILE A 144 -12.27 -2.97 -12.68
C ILE A 144 -11.51 -4.00 -11.83
N ASN A 145 -10.67 -4.81 -12.47
CA ASN A 145 -9.75 -5.70 -11.75
C ASN A 145 -8.52 -4.92 -11.28
N VAL A 146 -8.66 -4.27 -10.12
CA VAL A 146 -7.59 -3.44 -9.57
C VAL A 146 -6.36 -4.27 -9.20
N ALA A 147 -6.54 -5.51 -8.73
CA ALA A 147 -5.39 -6.38 -8.43
C ALA A 147 -4.52 -6.59 -9.67
N SER A 148 -5.12 -6.83 -10.83
CA SER A 148 -4.40 -7.04 -12.09
C SER A 148 -3.71 -5.75 -12.56
N MET A 149 -4.36 -4.58 -12.41
CA MET A 149 -3.74 -3.30 -12.77
C MET A 149 -2.56 -2.96 -11.85
N VAL A 150 -2.69 -3.21 -10.55
CA VAL A 150 -1.61 -3.02 -9.57
C VAL A 150 -0.47 -4.00 -9.85
N GLU A 151 -0.77 -5.27 -10.09
CA GLU A 151 0.21 -6.29 -10.46
C GLU A 151 0.96 -5.88 -11.74
N GLU A 152 0.25 -5.49 -12.79
CA GLU A 152 0.83 -5.05 -14.06
C GLU A 152 1.71 -3.81 -13.85
N LYS A 153 1.24 -2.84 -13.07
CA LYS A 153 2.04 -1.64 -12.76
C LYS A 153 3.28 -1.97 -11.93
N ILE A 154 3.18 -2.90 -10.98
CA ILE A 154 4.31 -3.37 -10.19
C ILE A 154 5.32 -4.09 -11.08
N ASN A 155 4.86 -4.90 -12.02
CA ASN A 155 5.69 -5.63 -12.98
C ASN A 155 6.34 -4.69 -14.01
N GLN A 156 5.70 -3.57 -14.35
CA GLN A 156 6.25 -2.52 -15.22
C GLN A 156 7.31 -1.64 -14.55
N PHE A 157 7.36 -1.56 -13.21
CA PHE A 157 8.46 -0.86 -12.55
C PHE A 157 9.80 -1.57 -12.83
N ASP A 158 10.87 -0.78 -13.01
CA ASP A 158 12.21 -1.35 -13.02
C ASP A 158 12.49 -2.01 -11.67
N ILE A 159 13.12 -3.18 -11.66
CA ILE A 159 13.45 -3.97 -10.45
C ILE A 159 14.12 -3.08 -9.39
N LYS A 160 14.92 -2.11 -9.85
CA LYS A 160 15.60 -1.12 -9.00
C LYS A 160 14.67 -0.21 -8.21
N LYS A 161 13.54 0.24 -8.78
CA LYS A 161 12.62 1.15 -8.10
C LYS A 161 11.89 0.48 -6.95
N LEU A 162 11.46 -0.77 -7.15
CA LEU A 162 10.82 -1.54 -6.08
C LEU A 162 11.82 -1.81 -4.94
N GLU A 163 13.05 -2.18 -5.28
CA GLU A 163 14.14 -2.33 -4.32
C GLU A 163 14.38 -1.04 -3.54
N GLU A 164 14.51 0.11 -4.22
CA GLU A 164 14.71 1.41 -3.56
C GLU A 164 13.59 1.73 -2.56
N LEU A 165 12.34 1.43 -2.90
CA LEU A 165 11.20 1.62 -2.00
C LEU A 165 11.30 0.72 -0.77
N ILE A 166 11.58 -0.57 -0.96
CA ILE A 166 11.71 -1.54 0.14
C ILE A 166 12.89 -1.16 1.03
N ILE A 167 14.06 -0.86 0.46
CA ILE A 167 15.24 -0.42 1.20
C ILE A 167 14.92 0.86 1.96
N LYS A 168 14.27 1.85 1.34
CA LYS A 168 13.95 3.13 2.01
C LYS A 168 13.10 2.93 3.26
N VAL A 169 12.17 1.98 3.24
CA VAL A 169 11.33 1.63 4.40
C VAL A 169 12.10 0.78 5.42
N ALA A 170 12.83 -0.24 4.96
CA ALA A 170 13.45 -1.24 5.83
C ALA A 170 14.82 -0.84 6.39
N ASN A 171 15.52 0.12 5.80
CA ASN A 171 16.93 0.44 6.12
C ASN A 171 17.17 0.73 7.62
N LYS A 172 16.22 1.40 8.28
CA LYS A 172 16.33 1.68 9.72
C LYS A 172 16.31 0.39 10.54
N GLU A 173 15.36 -0.50 10.25
CA GLU A 173 15.21 -1.78 10.94
C GLU A 173 16.38 -2.72 10.65
N LEU A 174 16.83 -2.78 9.39
CA LEU A 174 17.97 -3.59 8.96
C LEU A 174 19.27 -3.19 9.67
N LYS A 175 19.52 -1.89 9.86
CA LYS A 175 20.67 -1.41 10.64
C LYS A 175 20.61 -1.88 12.10
N GLY A 176 19.41 -1.95 12.68
CA GLY A 176 19.22 -2.51 14.02
C GLY A 176 19.71 -3.95 14.11
N ILE A 177 19.38 -4.78 13.13
CA ILE A 177 19.80 -6.19 13.06
C ILE A 177 21.34 -6.33 12.94
N ILE A 178 21.99 -5.45 12.18
CA ILE A 178 23.46 -5.43 12.05
C ILE A 178 24.12 -5.09 13.39
N ILE A 179 23.59 -4.08 14.10
CA ILE A 179 24.10 -3.68 15.42
C ILE A 179 23.89 -4.80 16.44
N LEU A 180 22.71 -5.41 16.46
CA LEU A 180 22.43 -6.57 17.32
C LEU A 180 23.39 -7.73 17.03
N GLY A 181 23.73 -7.96 15.75
CA GLY A 181 24.74 -8.94 15.35
C GLY A 181 26.10 -8.68 15.99
N GLY A 182 26.56 -7.42 15.98
CA GLY A 182 27.80 -7.02 16.63
C GLY A 182 27.75 -7.20 18.15
N ILE A 183 26.65 -6.82 18.79
CA ILE A 183 26.46 -6.98 20.24
C ILE A 183 26.45 -8.46 20.64
N LEU A 184 25.70 -9.29 19.92
CA LEU A 184 25.66 -10.74 20.16
C LEU A 184 27.03 -11.37 19.91
N GLY A 185 27.72 -10.97 18.85
CA GLY A 185 29.09 -11.40 18.57
C GLY A 185 30.07 -11.04 19.69
N LEU A 186 29.93 -9.86 20.30
CA LEU A 186 30.70 -9.44 21.46
C LEU A 186 30.43 -10.36 22.66
N ILE A 187 29.15 -10.60 22.97
CA ILE A 187 28.74 -11.47 24.08
C ILE A 187 29.28 -12.89 23.88
N ILE A 188 29.12 -13.45 22.67
CA ILE A 188 29.59 -14.80 22.33
C ILE A 188 31.12 -14.87 22.41
N GLY A 189 31.83 -13.90 21.84
CA GLY A 189 33.29 -13.85 21.87
C GLY A 189 33.84 -13.73 23.30
N PHE A 190 33.15 -12.97 24.15
CA PHE A 190 33.48 -12.88 25.57
C PHE A 190 33.25 -14.21 26.30
N ILE A 191 32.07 -14.83 26.13
CA ILE A 191 31.77 -16.14 26.73
C ILE A 191 32.78 -17.19 26.27
N GLN A 192 33.12 -17.22 24.98
CA GLN A 192 34.11 -18.12 24.43
C GLN A 192 35.49 -17.91 25.06
N ALA A 193 35.92 -16.65 25.22
CA ALA A 193 37.20 -16.33 25.87
C ALA A 193 37.24 -16.76 27.35
N VAL A 194 36.13 -16.58 28.07
CA VAL A 194 36.01 -17.03 29.47
C VAL A 194 36.10 -18.56 29.55
N ILE A 195 35.35 -19.29 28.73
CA ILE A 195 35.39 -20.76 28.69
C ILE A 195 36.81 -21.24 28.39
N VAL A 196 37.44 -20.71 27.34
CA VAL A 196 38.81 -21.07 26.94
C VAL A 196 39.86 -20.68 28.00
N SER A 197 39.55 -19.76 28.91
CA SER A 197 40.47 -19.45 30.01
C SER A 197 40.40 -20.42 31.19
N TYR A 198 39.30 -21.19 31.33
CA TYR A 198 39.09 -22.15 32.42
C TYR A 198 39.42 -23.60 32.05
N PHE A 199 39.51 -23.91 30.75
CA PHE A 199 39.91 -25.21 30.20
C PHE A 199 41.29 -25.12 29.56
#